data_AF-A0A2A9GI57-F1
#
_entry.id   AF-A0A2A9GI57-F1
#
_cell.length_a   1.000
_cell.length_b   1.000
_cell.length_c   1.000
_cell.angle_alpha   90.00
_cell.angle_beta   90.00
_cell.angle_gamma   90.00
#
_symmetry.space_group_name_H-M   'P 1'
#
loop_
_entity.id
_entity.type
_entity.pdbx_description
1 polymer ?
#
loop_
_entity_poly.entity_id
_entity_poly.type
_entity_poly.pdbx_seq_one_letter_code
_entity_poly.pdbx_strand_id
1 'polypeptide(L)'
;MPIFGAWQFSDLIVSGPDPFGSNASANSDAVGATSFTIEADAAVQMIDLTDDDANLEDADGSQELTLPTTFDGIAWGAGAAGDVEIEYSYVIRPTGSSDPADNITIFVLEFEGDVHGIASSERLFAGQTYDIVAIDSNDPVIPYADLAVCFARGTRIATKQGPVAVEDLRPGMKVQTADNGYRELIWTGRWRMTGRDENAPIRVAKGALGNDRAFEVSAQHRLLVRSRAGVLGGRELLIPAKGLLDLPGIARALRPRIEWLHLLFEAHEIVFADGAAVESLLPGPMALRGVGPQEAARLRALMAENPLLTQPARPILPPGQARRHAKQAGGMRQFLLR
;
A
#
# COMPACT_ATOMS: atom_id res chain seq x y z
N MET A 1 -11.40 13.53 -3.27
CA MET A 1 -10.32 13.89 -2.33
C MET A 1 -9.38 12.71 -2.21
N PRO A 2 -8.47 12.58 -3.18
CA PRO A 2 -7.32 11.71 -3.03
C PRO A 2 -6.44 12.18 -1.87
N ILE A 3 -5.72 11.26 -1.27
CA ILE A 3 -4.72 11.53 -0.24
C ILE A 3 -3.61 10.52 -0.44
N PHE A 4 -2.35 10.86 -0.16
CA PHE A 4 -1.25 9.92 -0.28
C PHE A 4 -0.15 10.16 0.73
N GLY A 5 0.71 9.14 0.92
CA GLY A 5 1.90 9.25 1.74
C GLY A 5 3.08 9.74 0.94
N ALA A 6 3.78 10.72 1.46
CA ALA A 6 4.98 11.29 0.87
C ALA A 6 6.12 11.36 1.90
N TRP A 7 7.33 11.09 1.44
CA TRP A 7 8.55 11.41 2.19
C TRP A 7 9.10 12.72 1.65
N GLN A 8 9.37 13.68 2.52
CA GLN A 8 10.00 14.94 2.14
C GLN A 8 11.49 14.72 1.87
N PHE A 9 12.09 15.53 1.00
CA PHE A 9 13.51 15.39 0.67
C PHE A 9 14.43 15.66 1.85
N SER A 10 14.04 16.54 2.78
CA SER A 10 14.74 16.76 4.05
C SER A 10 14.89 15.50 4.92
N ASP A 11 14.08 14.46 4.70
CA ASP A 11 14.19 13.16 5.40
C ASP A 11 15.11 12.16 4.67
N LEU A 12 15.69 12.55 3.52
CA LEU A 12 16.48 11.66 2.67
C LEU A 12 17.96 12.01 2.71
N ILE A 13 18.78 11.02 3.04
CA ILE A 13 20.25 11.11 2.91
C ILE A 13 20.65 10.48 1.58
N VAL A 14 20.99 11.32 0.60
CA VAL A 14 21.39 10.91 -0.75
C VAL A 14 22.91 10.72 -0.85
N SER A 15 23.34 9.66 -1.53
CA SER A 15 24.73 9.35 -1.83
C SER A 15 24.90 9.07 -3.32
N GLY A 16 25.66 9.91 -4.03
CA GLY A 16 25.85 9.84 -5.48
C GLY A 16 25.40 11.13 -6.19
N PRO A 17 25.26 11.13 -7.52
CA PRO A 17 24.61 12.21 -8.26
C PRO A 17 23.20 12.50 -7.72
N ASP A 18 22.84 13.78 -7.62
CA ASP A 18 21.54 14.19 -7.11
C ASP A 18 20.41 13.71 -8.05
N PRO A 19 19.52 12.82 -7.60
CA PRO A 19 18.42 12.32 -8.42
C PRO A 19 17.24 13.28 -8.49
N PHE A 20 17.17 14.29 -7.61
CA PHE A 20 15.99 15.13 -7.38
C PHE A 20 16.21 16.60 -7.73
N GLY A 21 17.36 16.96 -8.31
CA GLY A 21 17.71 18.36 -8.60
C GLY A 21 16.99 18.99 -9.80
N SER A 22 16.00 18.32 -10.40
CA SER A 22 15.23 18.81 -11.55
C SER A 22 13.74 18.83 -11.24
N ASN A 23 13.04 19.81 -11.81
CA ASN A 23 11.58 19.94 -11.90
C ASN A 23 11.12 19.78 -13.37
N ALA A 24 11.66 18.75 -14.05
CA ALA A 24 11.43 18.58 -15.50
C ALA A 24 11.65 17.13 -15.95
N SER A 25 12.69 16.47 -15.43
CA SER A 25 13.04 15.12 -15.86
C SER A 25 13.94 14.42 -14.87
N ALA A 26 13.85 13.10 -14.85
CA ALA A 26 14.72 12.25 -14.05
C ALA A 26 16.19 12.36 -14.51
N ASN A 27 17.10 12.44 -13.54
CA ASN A 27 18.53 12.46 -13.77
C ASN A 27 19.05 11.06 -14.15
N SER A 28 19.46 10.89 -15.40
CA SER A 28 20.04 9.62 -15.88
C SER A 28 21.36 9.26 -15.18
N ASP A 29 22.12 10.23 -14.70
CA ASP A 29 23.39 9.99 -14.02
C ASP A 29 23.18 9.36 -12.63
N ALA A 30 21.98 9.47 -12.06
CA ALA A 30 21.66 8.83 -10.79
C ALA A 30 21.41 7.31 -10.93
N VAL A 31 21.07 6.84 -12.13
CA VAL A 31 20.72 5.43 -12.37
C VAL A 31 21.94 4.54 -12.19
N GLY A 32 21.88 3.67 -11.18
CA GLY A 32 22.97 2.74 -10.82
C GLY A 32 24.16 3.40 -10.11
N ALA A 33 24.11 4.72 -9.87
CA ALA A 33 25.17 5.47 -9.19
C ALA A 33 24.70 6.12 -7.88
N THR A 34 23.38 6.23 -7.69
CA THR A 34 22.78 6.89 -6.52
C THR A 34 22.02 5.91 -5.65
N SER A 35 22.22 6.06 -4.34
CA SER A 35 21.35 5.49 -3.31
C SER A 35 20.86 6.58 -2.38
N PHE A 36 19.70 6.37 -1.77
CA PHE A 36 19.20 7.24 -0.71
C PHE A 36 18.75 6.42 0.50
N THR A 37 18.97 6.97 1.68
CA THR A 37 18.48 6.40 2.94
C THR A 37 17.41 7.30 3.49
N ILE A 38 16.25 6.72 3.82
CA ILE A 38 15.24 7.42 4.60
C ILE A 38 15.72 7.45 6.05
N GLU A 39 15.77 8.62 6.68
CA GLU A 39 16.22 8.74 8.07
C GLU A 39 15.39 7.84 9.02
N ALA A 40 15.98 7.41 10.12
CA ALA A 40 15.39 6.38 10.99
C ALA A 40 14.19 6.87 11.81
N ASP A 41 14.16 8.17 12.09
CA ASP A 41 13.10 8.89 12.80
C ASP A 41 12.18 9.68 11.86
N ALA A 42 12.46 9.67 10.55
CA ALA A 42 11.59 10.24 9.54
C ALA A 42 10.21 9.60 9.58
N ALA A 43 9.19 10.42 9.37
CA ALA A 43 7.81 10.00 9.33
C ALA A 43 7.18 10.45 8.03
N VAL A 44 6.59 9.50 7.33
CA VAL A 44 5.79 9.78 6.14
C VAL A 44 4.69 10.79 6.43
N GLN A 45 4.61 11.83 5.62
CA GLN A 45 3.60 12.86 5.70
C GLN A 45 2.42 12.56 4.78
N MET A 46 1.25 13.00 5.19
CA MET A 46 0.03 12.87 4.38
C MET A 46 -0.20 14.11 3.55
N ILE A 47 -0.36 13.91 2.25
CA ILE A 47 -0.76 14.94 1.29
C ILE A 47 -2.23 14.72 0.95
N ASP A 48 -3.08 15.65 1.38
CA ASP A 48 -4.55 15.63 1.20
C ASP A 48 -4.91 16.54 0.01
N LEU A 49 -5.45 16.00 -1.08
CA LEU A 49 -5.75 16.74 -2.30
C LEU A 49 -7.25 16.74 -2.66
N THR A 50 -7.68 17.77 -3.37
CA THR A 50 -8.84 17.79 -4.25
C THR A 50 -8.36 17.60 -5.67
N ASP A 51 -9.15 16.92 -6.47
CA ASP A 51 -8.81 16.57 -7.84
C ASP A 51 -10.11 16.34 -8.63
N ASP A 52 -10.09 16.60 -9.93
CA ASP A 52 -11.23 16.45 -10.81
C ASP A 52 -11.35 15.04 -11.42
N ASP A 53 -10.28 14.24 -11.34
CA ASP A 53 -10.26 12.85 -11.76
C ASP A 53 -9.72 11.84 -10.69
N ALA A 54 -9.18 10.71 -11.14
CA ALA A 54 -8.74 9.60 -10.30
C ALA A 54 -7.25 9.26 -10.42
N ASN A 55 -6.47 10.11 -11.08
CA ASN A 55 -5.04 9.94 -11.31
C ASN A 55 -4.26 11.04 -10.61
N LEU A 56 -3.04 10.70 -10.20
CA LEU A 56 -2.00 11.69 -9.94
C LEU A 56 -1.15 11.72 -11.20
N GLU A 57 -1.02 12.88 -11.82
CA GLU A 57 -0.33 13.06 -13.09
C GLU A 57 0.34 14.43 -13.20
N ASP A 58 1.36 14.49 -14.05
CA ASP A 58 2.11 15.70 -14.38
C ASP A 58 1.23 16.72 -15.13
N ALA A 59 1.38 18.02 -14.83
CA ALA A 59 0.77 19.15 -15.54
C ALA A 59 -0.77 19.12 -15.65
N ASP A 60 -1.45 18.55 -14.65
CA ASP A 60 -2.91 18.44 -14.57
C ASP A 60 -3.55 19.74 -14.05
N GLY A 61 -2.88 20.44 -13.13
CA GLY A 61 -3.32 21.71 -12.55
C GLY A 61 -4.64 21.68 -11.76
N SER A 62 -5.25 20.51 -11.59
CA SER A 62 -6.45 20.26 -10.77
C SER A 62 -6.13 19.64 -9.41
N GLN A 63 -4.87 19.30 -9.15
CA GLN A 63 -4.41 18.53 -8.00
C GLN A 63 -4.04 19.46 -6.83
N GLU A 64 -5.07 19.97 -6.17
CA GLU A 64 -4.93 21.04 -5.19
C GLU A 64 -4.96 20.54 -3.74
N LEU A 65 -4.08 21.04 -2.86
CA LEU A 65 -4.14 20.76 -1.43
C LEU A 65 -5.50 21.13 -0.83
N THR A 66 -6.12 20.17 -0.12
CA THR A 66 -7.41 20.40 0.54
C THR A 66 -7.29 21.33 1.74
N LEU A 67 -6.13 21.32 2.41
CA LEU A 67 -5.83 22.13 3.60
C LEU A 67 -4.38 22.62 3.54
N PRO A 68 -4.07 23.79 4.15
CA PRO A 68 -2.71 24.26 4.26
C PRO A 68 -1.82 23.21 4.92
N THR A 69 -0.68 22.92 4.31
CA THR A 69 0.21 21.82 4.70
C THR A 69 1.63 22.32 4.75
N THR A 70 2.37 22.01 5.82
CA THR A 70 3.82 22.23 5.85
C THR A 70 4.53 20.97 5.38
N PHE A 71 5.21 21.01 4.24
CA PHE A 71 5.94 19.86 3.67
C PHE A 71 7.34 20.32 3.27
N ASP A 72 8.35 19.52 3.59
CA ASP A 72 9.76 19.83 3.35
C ASP A 72 10.21 21.17 3.98
N GLY A 73 9.65 21.48 5.15
CA GLY A 73 9.91 22.72 5.89
C GLY A 73 9.22 23.98 5.32
N ILE A 74 8.46 23.86 4.23
CA ILE A 74 7.77 24.97 3.55
C ILE A 74 6.27 24.89 3.82
N ALA A 75 5.63 26.03 4.05
CA ALA A 75 4.18 26.11 4.25
C ALA A 75 3.46 26.37 2.92
N TRP A 76 2.66 25.39 2.49
CA TRP A 76 1.86 25.42 1.28
C TRP A 76 0.41 25.80 1.60
N GLY A 77 -0.22 26.51 0.66
CA GLY A 77 -1.62 26.92 0.75
C GLY A 77 -2.59 25.75 0.54
N ALA A 78 -3.87 26.07 0.45
CA ALA A 78 -4.91 25.15 0.00
C ALA A 78 -5.51 25.67 -1.31
N GLY A 79 -6.18 24.82 -2.07
CA GLY A 79 -6.62 25.13 -3.43
C GLY A 79 -5.40 25.29 -4.35
N ALA A 80 -5.54 26.10 -5.41
CA ALA A 80 -4.47 26.43 -6.37
C ALA A 80 -3.19 27.09 -5.79
N ALA A 81 -3.10 27.32 -4.47
CA ALA A 81 -1.89 27.79 -3.80
C ALA A 81 -1.14 26.68 -3.05
N GLY A 82 -1.61 25.44 -3.25
CA GLY A 82 -0.95 24.22 -2.85
C GLY A 82 -1.15 23.18 -3.94
N ASP A 83 -0.91 23.57 -5.19
CA ASP A 83 -0.89 22.67 -6.34
C ASP A 83 0.21 21.62 -6.15
N VAL A 84 -0.13 20.35 -6.35
CA VAL A 84 0.77 19.21 -6.12
C VAL A 84 0.66 18.22 -7.25
N GLU A 85 1.78 17.99 -7.92
CA GLU A 85 1.85 17.11 -9.09
C GLU A 85 2.95 16.04 -8.91
N ILE A 86 3.10 15.19 -9.92
CA ILE A 86 4.25 14.28 -10.04
C ILE A 86 5.07 14.61 -11.27
N GLU A 87 6.37 14.80 -11.10
CA GLU A 87 7.21 15.30 -12.19
C GLU A 87 7.87 14.17 -13.00
N TYR A 88 8.43 13.19 -12.29
CA TYR A 88 9.01 11.99 -12.90
C TYR A 88 9.04 10.84 -11.91
N SER A 89 9.27 9.64 -12.43
CA SER A 89 9.34 8.43 -11.63
C SER A 89 10.66 7.68 -11.83
N TYR A 90 11.15 7.11 -10.73
CA TYR A 90 12.26 6.16 -10.73
C TYR A 90 11.79 4.78 -10.33
N VAL A 91 12.46 3.77 -10.87
CA VAL A 91 12.47 2.45 -10.26
C VAL A 91 13.62 2.40 -9.26
N ILE A 92 13.28 2.05 -8.02
CA ILE A 92 14.23 1.87 -6.93
C ILE A 92 14.18 0.44 -6.40
N ARG A 93 15.21 0.05 -5.64
CA ARG A 93 15.26 -1.26 -5.01
C ARG A 93 16.00 -1.19 -3.68
N PRO A 94 15.61 -1.95 -2.64
CA PRO A 94 16.40 -2.01 -1.41
C PRO A 94 17.85 -2.38 -1.69
N THR A 95 18.79 -1.62 -1.11
CA THR A 95 20.23 -1.82 -1.36
C THR A 95 20.66 -3.24 -1.03
N GLY A 96 21.41 -3.85 -1.95
CA GLY A 96 21.86 -5.23 -1.87
C GLY A 96 20.88 -6.26 -2.45
N SER A 97 19.67 -5.86 -2.86
CA SER A 97 18.80 -6.73 -3.67
C SER A 97 19.14 -6.65 -5.16
N SER A 98 19.15 -7.79 -5.84
CA SER A 98 19.35 -7.91 -7.29
C SER A 98 18.09 -8.40 -8.03
N ASP A 99 16.98 -8.63 -7.33
CA ASP A 99 15.76 -9.13 -7.97
C ASP A 99 14.88 -7.98 -8.50
N PRO A 100 14.59 -7.94 -9.81
CA PRO A 100 13.63 -7.00 -10.38
C PRO A 100 12.24 -7.00 -9.74
N ALA A 101 11.84 -8.06 -9.05
CA ALA A 101 10.54 -8.10 -8.39
C ALA A 101 10.51 -7.46 -6.98
N ASP A 102 11.66 -6.96 -6.49
CA ASP A 102 11.74 -6.03 -5.36
C ASP A 102 11.78 -4.55 -5.84
N ASN A 103 11.57 -4.31 -7.14
CA ASN A 103 11.47 -2.96 -7.69
C ASN A 103 10.24 -2.26 -7.12
N ILE A 104 10.43 -1.03 -6.70
CA ILE A 104 9.39 -0.11 -6.25
C ILE A 104 9.49 1.11 -7.15
N THR A 105 8.35 1.63 -7.62
CA THR A 105 8.33 2.90 -8.34
C THR A 105 8.14 4.01 -7.30
N ILE A 106 9.02 5.01 -7.33
CA ILE A 106 8.83 6.26 -6.61
C ILE A 106 8.46 7.35 -7.61
N PHE A 107 7.61 8.26 -7.16
CA PHE A 107 7.14 9.41 -7.94
C PHE A 107 7.64 10.66 -7.23
N VAL A 108 8.41 11.47 -7.92
CA VAL A 108 8.89 12.75 -7.40
C VAL A 108 7.75 13.73 -7.41
N LEU A 109 7.50 14.35 -6.25
CA LEU A 109 6.39 15.25 -6.02
C LEU A 109 6.84 16.68 -6.23
N GLU A 110 6.09 17.38 -7.07
CA GLU A 110 6.21 18.81 -7.30
C GLU A 110 5.16 19.54 -6.46
N PHE A 111 5.55 20.64 -5.82
CA PHE A 111 4.65 21.60 -5.18
C PHE A 111 4.93 22.96 -5.81
N GLU A 112 3.93 23.56 -6.47
CA GLU A 112 4.01 24.91 -7.04
C GLU A 112 5.25 25.16 -7.94
N GLY A 113 5.66 24.18 -8.77
CA GLY A 113 6.79 24.34 -9.70
C GLY A 113 8.15 23.85 -9.20
N ASP A 114 8.24 23.37 -7.96
CA ASP A 114 9.49 22.85 -7.38
C ASP A 114 9.28 21.47 -6.74
N VAL A 115 10.28 20.59 -6.86
CA VAL A 115 10.21 19.23 -6.31
C VAL A 115 10.61 19.19 -4.83
N HIS A 116 9.81 18.50 -4.00
CA HIS A 116 9.97 18.53 -2.54
C HIS A 116 9.91 17.17 -1.85
N GLY A 117 9.56 16.09 -2.56
CA GLY A 117 9.46 14.78 -1.93
C GLY A 117 9.19 13.64 -2.88
N ILE A 118 8.89 12.47 -2.31
CA ILE A 118 8.58 11.25 -3.03
C ILE A 118 7.32 10.56 -2.51
N ALA A 119 6.42 10.19 -3.41
CA ALA A 119 5.42 9.15 -3.20
C ALA A 119 5.95 7.80 -3.71
N SER A 120 5.29 6.69 -3.36
CA SER A 120 5.79 5.35 -3.70
C SER A 120 4.68 4.33 -3.94
N SER A 121 4.85 3.48 -4.94
CA SER A 121 3.92 2.40 -5.33
C SER A 121 3.84 1.27 -4.29
N GLU A 122 4.87 1.15 -3.45
CA GLU A 122 4.96 0.24 -2.32
C GLU A 122 5.53 0.94 -1.10
N ARG A 123 5.27 0.38 0.09
CA ARG A 123 5.73 0.99 1.35
C ARG A 123 7.27 1.06 1.40
N LEU A 124 7.79 2.27 1.58
CA LEU A 124 9.17 2.48 2.01
C LEU A 124 9.28 2.46 3.54
N PHE A 125 10.49 2.27 4.04
CA PHE A 125 10.79 2.08 5.46
C PHE A 125 11.83 3.10 5.93
N ALA A 126 11.56 3.75 7.06
CA ALA A 126 12.53 4.56 7.77
C ALA A 126 13.76 3.71 8.15
N GLY A 127 14.96 4.29 8.02
CA GLY A 127 16.24 3.62 8.22
C GLY A 127 16.66 2.64 7.12
N GLN A 128 15.89 2.50 6.03
CA GLN A 128 16.23 1.64 4.89
C GLN A 128 16.87 2.45 3.77
N THR A 129 17.93 1.90 3.19
CA THR A 129 18.59 2.43 1.98
C THR A 129 18.04 1.76 0.71
N TYR A 130 17.84 2.56 -0.33
CA TYR A 130 17.39 2.13 -1.65
C TYR A 130 18.34 2.64 -2.73
N ASP A 131 18.60 1.81 -3.74
CA ASP A 131 19.36 2.16 -4.93
C ASP A 131 18.40 2.58 -6.05
N ILE A 132 18.73 3.62 -6.80
CA ILE A 132 18.02 4.00 -8.02
C ILE A 132 18.51 3.10 -9.15
N VAL A 133 17.62 2.28 -9.72
CA VAL A 133 18.00 1.23 -10.67
C VAL A 133 17.55 1.50 -12.10
N ALA A 134 16.54 2.35 -12.30
CA ALA A 134 16.12 2.81 -13.62
C ALA A 134 15.29 4.10 -13.50
N ILE A 135 15.18 4.82 -14.60
CA ILE A 135 14.09 5.78 -14.81
C ILE A 135 12.85 4.99 -15.24
N ASP A 136 11.70 5.31 -14.66
CA ASP A 136 10.42 4.71 -15.00
C ASP A 136 9.68 5.56 -16.05
N SER A 137 9.43 6.84 -15.76
CA SER A 137 8.84 7.82 -16.69
C SER A 137 9.31 9.25 -16.39
N ASN A 138 9.30 10.12 -17.40
CA ASN A 138 9.40 11.59 -17.24
C ASN A 138 8.04 12.28 -17.47
N ASP A 139 6.98 11.49 -17.54
CA ASP A 139 5.59 11.91 -17.70
C ASP A 139 4.73 10.81 -17.05
N PRO A 140 4.75 10.71 -15.71
CA PRO A 140 4.08 9.64 -14.99
C PRO A 140 2.59 9.93 -14.82
N VAL A 141 1.77 8.90 -14.99
CA VAL A 141 0.34 8.91 -14.65
C VAL A 141 0.08 7.72 -13.75
N ILE A 142 -0.40 7.94 -12.52
CA ILE A 142 -0.70 6.86 -11.57
C ILE A 142 -2.12 6.97 -11.02
N PRO A 143 -2.94 5.91 -11.12
CA PRO A 143 -4.19 5.84 -10.40
C PRO A 143 -3.96 5.89 -8.88
N TYR A 144 -4.65 6.78 -8.15
CA TYR A 144 -4.52 6.85 -6.68
C TYR A 144 -4.80 5.52 -5.95
N ALA A 145 -5.48 4.60 -6.62
CA ALA A 145 -5.89 3.29 -6.14
C ALA A 145 -4.75 2.26 -6.06
N ASP A 146 -3.68 2.42 -6.85
CA ASP A 146 -2.51 1.54 -6.81
C ASP A 146 -1.67 1.73 -5.52
N LEU A 147 -2.18 2.58 -4.64
CA LEU A 147 -1.56 3.01 -3.41
C LEU A 147 -2.38 2.64 -2.14
N ALA A 148 -3.26 1.61 -2.12
CA ALA A 148 -4.00 1.15 -0.90
C ALA A 148 -4.45 -0.35 -0.81
N VAL A 149 -4.78 -0.87 0.39
CA VAL A 149 -5.16 -2.30 0.68
C VAL A 149 -6.65 -2.52 1.03
N CYS A 150 -7.43 -3.27 0.23
CA CYS A 150 -8.91 -3.24 0.32
C CYS A 150 -9.63 -4.61 0.21
N PHE A 151 -10.78 -4.77 0.87
CA PHE A 151 -11.75 -5.86 0.65
C PHE A 151 -12.82 -5.46 -0.37
N ALA A 152 -13.15 -6.33 -1.32
CA ALA A 152 -14.30 -6.07 -2.20
C ALA A 152 -15.61 -6.37 -1.47
N ARG A 153 -16.66 -5.59 -1.76
CA ARG A 153 -18.03 -5.82 -1.30
C ARG A 153 -18.48 -7.27 -1.48
N GLY A 154 -19.21 -7.79 -0.49
CA GLY A 154 -19.76 -9.14 -0.50
C GLY A 154 -18.82 -10.20 0.08
N THR A 155 -17.55 -9.86 0.29
CA THR A 155 -16.62 -10.66 1.10
C THR A 155 -17.16 -10.77 2.52
N ARG A 156 -17.22 -11.98 3.07
CA ARG A 156 -17.74 -12.23 4.42
C ARG A 156 -16.61 -12.37 5.42
N ILE A 157 -16.70 -11.65 6.53
CA ILE A 157 -15.71 -11.65 7.59
C ILE A 157 -16.24 -12.43 8.78
N ALA A 158 -15.44 -13.34 9.33
CA ALA A 158 -15.84 -14.12 10.50
C ALA A 158 -16.00 -13.21 11.73
N THR A 159 -17.19 -13.24 12.35
CA THR A 159 -17.48 -12.50 13.58
C THR A 159 -18.00 -13.44 14.66
N LYS A 160 -18.11 -12.93 15.89
CA LYS A 160 -18.67 -13.70 17.03
C LYS A 160 -20.09 -14.22 16.76
N GLN A 161 -20.87 -13.52 15.93
CA GLN A 161 -22.24 -13.88 15.58
C GLN A 161 -22.35 -14.66 14.26
N GLY A 162 -21.21 -15.10 13.70
CA GLY A 162 -21.11 -15.75 12.40
C GLY A 162 -20.56 -14.83 11.32
N PRO A 163 -20.39 -15.31 10.07
CA PRO A 163 -19.84 -14.50 8.99
C PRO A 163 -20.77 -13.34 8.61
N VAL A 164 -20.24 -12.11 8.61
CA VAL A 164 -20.95 -10.87 8.24
C VAL A 164 -20.34 -10.30 6.98
N ALA A 165 -21.15 -9.80 6.05
CA ALA A 165 -20.63 -9.13 4.86
C ALA A 165 -19.83 -7.88 5.26
N VAL A 166 -18.68 -7.66 4.63
CA VAL A 166 -17.77 -6.58 5.00
C VAL A 166 -18.46 -5.20 4.96
N GLU A 167 -19.43 -4.99 4.07
CA GLU A 167 -20.22 -3.75 3.98
C GLU A 167 -21.18 -3.49 5.14
N ASP A 168 -21.48 -4.53 5.92
CA ASP A 168 -22.37 -4.50 7.07
C ASP A 168 -21.62 -4.44 8.40
N LEU A 169 -20.30 -4.60 8.38
CA LEU A 169 -19.47 -4.39 9.57
C LEU A 169 -19.48 -2.93 10.02
N ARG A 170 -19.50 -2.72 11.33
CA ARG A 170 -19.50 -1.41 11.99
C ARG A 170 -18.54 -1.40 13.16
N PRO A 171 -17.95 -0.24 13.51
CA PRO A 171 -17.18 -0.10 14.74
C PRO A 171 -17.96 -0.63 15.98
N GLY A 172 -17.26 -1.26 16.92
CA GLY A 172 -17.82 -1.96 18.06
C GLY A 172 -18.12 -3.44 17.83
N MET A 173 -18.20 -3.90 16.58
CA MET A 173 -18.42 -5.31 16.28
C MET A 173 -17.18 -6.15 16.57
N LYS A 174 -17.39 -7.39 17.05
CA LYS A 174 -16.32 -8.32 17.43
C LYS A 174 -15.99 -9.29 16.29
N VAL A 175 -14.87 -9.07 15.62
CA VAL A 175 -14.35 -9.88 14.50
C VAL A 175 -13.41 -10.95 15.03
N GLN A 176 -13.48 -12.16 14.48
CA GLN A 176 -12.57 -13.25 14.83
C GLN A 176 -11.19 -12.97 14.22
N THR A 177 -10.15 -13.05 15.05
CA THR A 177 -8.75 -12.92 14.64
C THR A 177 -7.95 -14.18 14.96
N ALA A 178 -6.81 -14.36 14.29
CA ALA A 178 -6.02 -15.58 14.41
C ALA A 178 -5.33 -15.71 15.78
N ASP A 179 -4.80 -14.61 16.31
CA ASP A 179 -3.93 -14.61 17.50
C ASP A 179 -4.65 -14.19 18.78
N ASN A 180 -5.60 -13.26 18.62
CA ASN A 180 -6.06 -12.44 19.72
C ASN A 180 -7.55 -12.69 20.07
N GLY A 181 -8.12 -13.77 19.55
CA GLY A 181 -9.53 -14.14 19.75
C GLY A 181 -10.46 -13.19 19.01
N TYR A 182 -11.53 -12.73 19.66
CA TYR A 182 -12.44 -11.76 19.05
C TYR A 182 -12.03 -10.33 19.38
N ARG A 183 -11.66 -9.55 18.36
CA ARG A 183 -11.23 -8.15 18.52
C ARG A 183 -12.28 -7.18 18.05
N GLU A 184 -12.32 -6.03 18.71
CA GLU A 184 -13.27 -4.97 18.37
C GLU A 184 -12.80 -4.21 17.14
N LEU A 185 -13.67 -4.14 16.15
CA LEU A 185 -13.47 -3.25 15.02
C LEU A 185 -13.60 -1.81 15.53
N ILE A 186 -12.57 -0.99 15.35
CA ILE A 186 -12.59 0.40 15.82
C ILE A 186 -12.88 1.38 14.69
N TRP A 187 -12.68 0.96 13.44
CA TRP A 187 -12.96 1.78 12.27
C TRP A 187 -13.23 0.96 11.00
N THR A 188 -14.03 1.55 10.09
CA THR A 188 -14.28 1.01 8.75
C THR A 188 -14.20 2.10 7.69
N GLY A 189 -13.46 1.83 6.61
CA GLY A 189 -13.40 2.69 5.41
C GLY A 189 -14.19 2.10 4.26
N ARG A 190 -14.71 2.94 3.36
CA ARG A 190 -15.31 2.49 2.10
C ARG A 190 -15.20 3.50 0.97
N TRP A 191 -15.02 3.02 -0.26
CA TRP A 191 -15.12 3.85 -1.47
C TRP A 191 -15.50 3.01 -2.70
N ARG A 192 -15.72 3.65 -3.84
CA ARG A 192 -16.10 2.98 -5.10
C ARG A 192 -15.24 3.45 -6.26
N MET A 193 -14.93 2.55 -7.18
CA MET A 193 -14.18 2.83 -8.41
C MET A 193 -14.48 1.79 -9.48
N THR A 194 -13.90 1.95 -10.67
CA THR A 194 -13.88 0.92 -11.71
C THR A 194 -12.86 -0.17 -11.36
N GLY A 195 -13.08 -1.41 -11.81
CA GLY A 195 -12.23 -2.55 -11.50
C GLY A 195 -11.57 -3.13 -12.75
N ARG A 196 -10.82 -2.31 -13.48
CA ARG A 196 -10.15 -2.69 -14.74
C ARG A 196 -8.65 -2.53 -14.62
N ASP A 197 -7.92 -3.19 -15.51
CA ASP A 197 -6.45 -3.07 -15.63
C ASP A 197 -5.73 -3.25 -14.28
N GLU A 198 -5.02 -2.23 -13.81
CA GLU A 198 -4.26 -2.26 -12.56
C GLU A 198 -5.16 -2.31 -11.33
N ASN A 199 -6.31 -1.62 -11.43
CA ASN A 199 -7.42 -1.59 -10.46
C ASN A 199 -8.27 -2.87 -10.43
N ALA A 200 -7.98 -3.86 -11.29
CA ALA A 200 -8.71 -5.11 -11.31
C ALA A 200 -8.48 -5.88 -9.99
N PRO A 201 -9.55 -6.33 -9.31
CA PRO A 201 -9.45 -7.05 -8.06
C PRO A 201 -8.79 -8.39 -8.29
N ILE A 202 -8.09 -8.89 -7.27
CA ILE A 202 -7.61 -10.25 -7.24
C ILE A 202 -8.71 -11.12 -6.65
N ARG A 203 -9.25 -12.00 -7.48
CA ARG A 203 -10.21 -13.02 -7.07
C ARG A 203 -9.46 -14.24 -6.57
N VAL A 204 -9.78 -14.64 -5.34
CA VAL A 204 -9.36 -15.91 -4.75
C VAL A 204 -10.53 -16.88 -4.88
N ALA A 205 -10.39 -17.91 -5.70
CA ALA A 205 -11.41 -18.94 -5.88
C ALA A 205 -11.59 -19.76 -4.60
N LYS A 206 -12.77 -20.40 -4.46
CA LYS A 206 -13.05 -21.31 -3.35
C LYS A 206 -11.94 -22.38 -3.25
N GLY A 207 -11.42 -22.56 -2.05
CA GLY A 207 -10.39 -23.56 -1.74
C GLY A 207 -8.98 -23.22 -2.22
N ALA A 208 -8.75 -22.10 -2.92
CA ALA A 208 -7.41 -21.73 -3.39
C ALA A 208 -6.43 -21.52 -2.22
N LEU A 209 -6.93 -21.01 -1.09
CA LEU A 209 -6.18 -20.80 0.15
C LEU A 209 -6.81 -21.53 1.35
N GLY A 210 -7.62 -22.57 1.09
CA GLY A 210 -8.41 -23.23 2.15
C GLY A 210 -9.69 -22.48 2.55
N ASN A 211 -10.04 -21.42 1.82
CA ASN A 211 -11.26 -20.64 1.99
C ASN A 211 -12.52 -21.40 1.53
N ASP A 212 -13.64 -21.12 2.20
CA ASP A 212 -14.94 -21.77 1.99
C ASP A 212 -15.68 -21.24 0.74
N ARG A 213 -15.41 -19.99 0.38
CA ARG A 213 -16.06 -19.27 -0.74
C ARG A 213 -15.05 -18.42 -1.48
N ALA A 214 -15.36 -18.14 -2.75
CA ALA A 214 -14.56 -17.18 -3.50
C ALA A 214 -14.79 -15.76 -2.97
N PHE A 215 -13.72 -14.97 -2.90
CA PHE A 215 -13.74 -13.57 -2.48
C PHE A 215 -12.76 -12.74 -3.31
N GLU A 216 -12.86 -11.42 -3.22
CA GLU A 216 -12.09 -10.47 -4.03
C GLU A 216 -11.42 -9.41 -3.12
N VAL A 217 -10.16 -9.11 -3.38
CA VAL A 217 -9.34 -8.12 -2.64
C VAL A 217 -8.53 -7.26 -3.60
N SER A 218 -8.02 -6.11 -3.14
CA SER A 218 -7.12 -5.28 -3.96
C SER A 218 -5.79 -6.00 -4.20
N ALA A 219 -5.06 -5.60 -5.24
CA ALA A 219 -3.78 -6.19 -5.62
C ALA A 219 -2.74 -6.20 -4.49
N GLN A 220 -2.75 -5.15 -3.66
CA GLN A 220 -1.81 -4.99 -2.55
C GLN A 220 -2.27 -5.65 -1.24
N HIS A 221 -3.53 -6.09 -1.15
CA HIS A 221 -4.07 -6.72 0.05
C HIS A 221 -3.28 -7.99 0.37
N ARG A 222 -2.76 -8.12 1.60
CA ARG A 222 -1.91 -9.26 1.94
C ARG A 222 -2.69 -10.44 2.48
N LEU A 223 -2.38 -11.60 1.92
CA LEU A 223 -2.98 -12.87 2.26
C LEU A 223 -1.99 -13.64 3.14
N LEU A 224 -2.48 -14.26 4.21
CA LEU A 224 -1.63 -15.06 5.08
C LEU A 224 -1.32 -16.39 4.39
N VAL A 225 -0.02 -16.68 4.30
CA VAL A 225 0.49 -17.94 3.79
C VAL A 225 1.41 -18.57 4.82
N ARG A 226 1.58 -19.89 4.75
CA ARG A 226 2.56 -20.60 5.58
C ARG A 226 3.56 -21.31 4.68
N SER A 227 4.81 -20.88 4.76
CA SER A 227 5.88 -21.56 4.06
C SER A 227 6.01 -23.01 4.55
N ARG A 228 6.45 -23.94 3.70
CA ARG A 228 6.91 -25.24 4.18
C ARG A 228 8.17 -25.09 5.03
N ALA A 229 8.37 -26.02 5.97
CA ALA A 229 9.51 -26.05 6.91
C ALA A 229 10.88 -25.86 6.23
N GLY A 230 11.07 -26.37 5.01
CA GLY A 230 12.34 -26.26 4.27
C GLY A 230 12.52 -25.00 3.43
N VAL A 231 11.54 -24.09 3.35
CA VAL A 231 11.60 -22.90 2.47
C VAL A 231 11.91 -21.64 3.28
N LEU A 232 11.08 -21.38 4.30
CA LEU A 232 11.28 -20.27 5.26
C LEU A 232 11.00 -20.73 6.69
N GLY A 233 11.34 -21.98 7.01
CA GLY A 233 11.26 -22.48 8.38
C GLY A 233 9.84 -22.76 8.89
N GLY A 234 8.84 -22.87 8.02
CA GLY A 234 7.46 -23.12 8.46
C GLY A 234 6.71 -21.87 8.92
N ARG A 235 7.32 -20.69 8.71
CA ARG A 235 6.81 -19.40 9.17
C ARG A 235 5.56 -18.97 8.41
N GLU A 236 4.67 -18.31 9.13
CA GLU A 236 3.54 -17.56 8.60
C GLU A 236 4.01 -16.20 8.08
N LEU A 237 3.56 -15.83 6.89
CA LEU A 237 4.01 -14.65 6.15
C LEU A 237 2.82 -13.99 5.48
N LEU A 238 2.90 -12.66 5.33
CA LEU A 238 1.94 -11.87 4.57
C LEU A 238 2.49 -11.59 3.17
N ILE A 239 1.78 -12.03 2.13
CA ILE A 239 2.15 -11.77 0.73
C ILE A 239 1.03 -10.98 0.05
N PRO A 240 1.31 -9.86 -0.65
CA PRO A 240 0.31 -9.16 -1.46
C PRO A 240 -0.35 -10.08 -2.48
N ALA A 241 -1.66 -9.93 -2.68
CA ALA A 241 -2.44 -10.81 -3.56
C ALA A 241 -1.91 -10.85 -5.00
N LYS A 242 -1.36 -9.74 -5.53
CA LYS A 242 -0.68 -9.68 -6.84
C LYS A 242 0.54 -10.61 -6.93
N GLY A 243 1.21 -10.85 -5.81
CA GLY A 243 2.33 -11.79 -5.70
C GLY A 243 1.90 -13.25 -5.79
N LEU A 244 0.61 -13.53 -5.64
CA LEU A 244 0.03 -14.87 -5.62
C LEU A 244 -0.67 -15.27 -6.93
N LEU A 245 -0.62 -14.43 -7.97
CA LEU A 245 -1.27 -14.69 -9.27
C LEU A 245 -0.83 -15.99 -9.96
N ASP A 246 0.36 -16.51 -9.65
CA ASP A 246 0.86 -17.78 -10.19
C ASP A 246 0.26 -19.02 -9.47
N LEU A 247 -0.59 -18.82 -8.45
CA LEU A 247 -1.30 -19.90 -7.76
C LEU A 247 -2.61 -20.28 -8.47
N PRO A 248 -2.92 -21.58 -8.60
CA PRO A 248 -4.20 -22.03 -9.12
C PRO A 248 -5.38 -21.44 -8.34
N GLY A 249 -6.32 -20.84 -9.07
CA GLY A 249 -7.52 -20.24 -8.48
C GLY A 249 -7.35 -18.80 -8.00
N ILE A 250 -6.19 -18.17 -8.18
CA ILE A 250 -5.97 -16.74 -7.90
C ILE A 250 -5.76 -16.01 -9.22
N ALA A 251 -6.61 -15.03 -9.54
CA ALA A 251 -6.55 -14.32 -10.82
C ALA A 251 -7.13 -12.91 -10.72
N ARG A 252 -6.74 -12.01 -11.63
CA ARG A 252 -7.42 -10.72 -11.82
C ARG A 252 -8.85 -10.96 -12.30
N ALA A 253 -9.82 -10.21 -11.78
CA ALA A 253 -11.22 -10.34 -12.14
C ALA A 253 -11.84 -8.99 -12.52
N LEU A 254 -11.92 -8.69 -13.82
CA LEU A 254 -12.48 -7.42 -14.30
C LEU A 254 -13.90 -7.17 -13.76
N ARG A 255 -14.14 -5.93 -13.32
CA ARG A 255 -15.44 -5.45 -12.83
C ARG A 255 -15.75 -4.08 -13.43
N PRO A 256 -17.00 -3.85 -13.87
CA PRO A 256 -17.41 -2.51 -14.31
C PRO A 256 -17.37 -1.50 -13.17
N ARG A 257 -17.67 -1.94 -11.94
CA ARG A 257 -17.59 -1.13 -10.71
C ARG A 257 -17.33 -2.03 -9.50
N ILE A 258 -16.57 -1.52 -8.55
CA ILE A 258 -16.24 -2.17 -7.27
C ILE A 258 -16.49 -1.19 -6.14
N GLU A 259 -16.93 -1.73 -5.00
CA GLU A 259 -16.93 -1.05 -3.71
C GLU A 259 -15.88 -1.72 -2.83
N TRP A 260 -14.91 -0.92 -2.38
CA TRP A 260 -13.78 -1.30 -1.56
C TRP A 260 -14.03 -0.95 -0.10
N LEU A 261 -13.58 -1.80 0.81
CA LEU A 261 -13.80 -1.65 2.26
C LEU A 261 -12.54 -1.97 3.06
N HIS A 262 -12.32 -1.22 4.13
CA HIS A 262 -11.21 -1.38 5.09
C HIS A 262 -11.72 -1.71 6.48
N LEU A 263 -10.93 -2.49 7.22
CA LEU A 263 -11.21 -2.88 8.60
C LEU A 263 -10.01 -2.56 9.47
N LEU A 264 -10.18 -1.75 10.52
CA LEU A 264 -9.11 -1.40 11.44
C LEU A 264 -9.45 -1.81 12.87
N PHE A 265 -8.44 -2.32 13.57
CA PHE A 265 -8.45 -2.78 14.97
C PHE A 265 -7.37 -2.03 15.75
N GLU A 266 -7.29 -2.20 17.07
CA GLU A 266 -6.27 -1.54 17.93
C GLU A 266 -4.83 -2.03 17.70
N ALA A 267 -4.68 -3.16 17.01
CA ALA A 267 -3.43 -3.67 16.48
C ALA A 267 -3.67 -4.17 15.06
N HIS A 268 -2.61 -4.38 14.28
CA HIS A 268 -2.78 -5.12 13.03
C HIS A 268 -3.21 -6.56 13.34
N GLU A 269 -4.33 -7.00 12.77
CA GLU A 269 -4.90 -8.31 13.04
C GLU A 269 -4.90 -9.15 11.77
N ILE A 270 -4.79 -10.47 11.94
CA ILE A 270 -5.14 -11.42 10.89
C ILE A 270 -6.60 -11.82 11.09
N VAL A 271 -7.44 -11.52 10.12
CA VAL A 271 -8.89 -11.81 10.12
C VAL A 271 -9.21 -12.94 9.14
N PHE A 272 -10.43 -13.48 9.23
CA PHE A 272 -10.88 -14.54 8.33
C PHE A 272 -11.92 -14.03 7.33
N ALA A 273 -11.51 -13.90 6.07
CA ALA A 273 -12.36 -13.49 4.94
C ALA A 273 -12.77 -14.72 4.12
N ASP A 274 -14.06 -15.06 4.14
CA ASP A 274 -14.65 -16.24 3.52
C ASP A 274 -13.86 -17.53 3.82
N GLY A 275 -13.28 -17.60 5.02
CA GLY A 275 -12.47 -18.71 5.53
C GLY A 275 -10.96 -18.60 5.28
N ALA A 276 -10.48 -17.69 4.44
CA ALA A 276 -9.04 -17.42 4.30
C ALA A 276 -8.54 -16.47 5.40
N ALA A 277 -7.35 -16.74 5.94
CA ALA A 277 -6.64 -15.82 6.80
C ALA A 277 -6.00 -14.69 5.96
N VAL A 278 -6.35 -13.45 6.27
CA VAL A 278 -5.96 -12.25 5.52
C VAL A 278 -5.68 -11.10 6.48
N GLU A 279 -4.95 -10.10 6.04
CA GLU A 279 -4.63 -8.96 6.88
C GLU A 279 -5.85 -8.05 7.11
N SER A 280 -5.96 -7.45 8.30
CA SER A 280 -6.75 -6.24 8.49
C SER A 280 -6.01 -5.05 7.86
N LEU A 281 -6.59 -3.86 7.91
CA LEU A 281 -5.83 -2.65 7.58
C LEU A 281 -4.62 -2.57 8.52
N LEU A 282 -3.43 -2.65 7.95
CA LEU A 282 -2.20 -2.18 8.60
C LEU A 282 -2.09 -0.69 8.29
N PRO A 283 -2.49 0.21 9.21
CA PRO A 283 -2.43 1.63 8.96
C PRO A 283 -0.98 2.04 8.69
N GLY A 284 -0.75 2.35 7.42
CA GLY A 284 0.33 3.20 6.97
C GLY A 284 -0.29 4.46 6.37
N PRO A 285 0.52 5.38 5.86
CA PRO A 285 0.04 6.58 5.18
C PRO A 285 -1.08 6.29 4.15
N MET A 286 -0.92 5.20 3.39
CA MET A 286 -1.86 4.70 2.38
C MET A 286 -3.25 4.29 2.91
N ALA A 287 -3.37 3.99 4.20
CA ALA A 287 -4.62 3.53 4.81
C ALA A 287 -5.62 4.65 5.09
N LEU A 288 -5.14 5.90 5.16
CA LEU A 288 -5.95 7.10 5.37
C LEU A 288 -6.66 7.56 4.08
N ARG A 289 -6.43 6.86 2.96
CA ARG A 289 -7.09 7.10 1.66
C ARG A 289 -8.59 6.87 1.68
N GLY A 290 -9.33 7.84 1.17
CA GLY A 290 -10.79 7.77 1.05
C GLY A 290 -11.54 8.02 2.35
N VAL A 291 -10.86 8.57 3.36
CA VAL A 291 -11.39 8.87 4.68
C VAL A 291 -11.51 10.39 4.83
N GLY A 292 -12.68 10.92 5.15
CA GLY A 292 -12.87 12.37 5.25
C GLY A 292 -11.95 13.01 6.31
N PRO A 293 -11.63 14.32 6.22
CA PRO A 293 -10.58 14.97 7.01
C PRO A 293 -10.71 14.76 8.53
N GLN A 294 -11.93 14.79 9.05
CA GLN A 294 -12.22 14.55 10.48
C GLN A 294 -11.90 13.11 10.91
N GLU A 295 -12.17 12.15 10.04
CA GLU A 295 -11.96 10.73 10.30
C GLU A 295 -10.49 10.35 10.07
N ALA A 296 -9.80 11.01 9.12
CA ALA A 296 -8.36 10.93 8.95
C ALA A 296 -7.62 11.49 10.18
N ALA A 297 -8.03 12.65 10.72
CA ALA A 297 -7.48 13.20 11.96
C ALA A 297 -7.68 12.26 13.15
N ARG A 298 -8.85 11.62 13.26
CA ARG A 298 -9.13 10.61 14.29
C ARG A 298 -8.21 9.40 14.15
N LEU A 299 -8.02 8.88 12.94
CA LEU A 299 -7.11 7.78 12.67
C LEU A 299 -5.65 8.14 12.98
N ARG A 300 -5.20 9.37 12.65
CA ARG A 300 -3.85 9.87 13.01
C ARG A 300 -3.65 9.92 14.52
N ALA A 301 -4.62 10.45 15.27
CA ALA A 301 -4.56 10.47 16.73
C ALA A 301 -4.47 9.05 17.30
N LEU A 302 -5.31 8.15 16.79
CA LEU A 302 -5.32 6.74 17.18
C LEU A 302 -3.98 6.03 16.88
N MET A 303 -3.37 6.30 15.72
CA MET A 303 -2.06 5.79 15.32
C MET A 303 -0.93 6.31 16.22
N ALA A 304 -0.98 7.58 16.61
CA ALA A 304 0.00 8.18 17.53
C ALA A 304 -0.12 7.59 18.95
N GLU A 305 -1.34 7.33 19.41
CA GLU A 305 -1.60 6.76 20.74
C GLU A 305 -1.29 5.26 20.82
N ASN A 306 -1.35 4.53 19.70
CA ASN A 306 -1.21 3.07 19.68
C ASN A 306 -0.17 2.61 18.65
N PRO A 307 1.13 2.59 19.01
CA PRO A 307 2.23 2.20 18.11
C PRO A 307 2.11 0.77 17.54
N LEU A 308 1.35 -0.13 18.18
CA LEU A 308 1.09 -1.48 17.68
C LEU A 308 0.20 -1.51 16.43
N LEU A 309 -0.56 -0.44 16.18
CA LEU A 309 -1.36 -0.30 14.96
C LEU A 309 -0.52 -0.36 13.70
N THR A 310 0.69 0.19 13.73
CA THR A 310 1.54 0.32 12.55
C THR A 310 2.51 -0.85 12.37
N GLN A 311 2.51 -1.79 13.32
CA GLN A 311 3.32 -3.00 13.32
C GLN A 311 2.56 -4.16 12.69
N PRO A 312 3.14 -4.88 11.71
CA PRO A 312 2.45 -5.98 11.09
C PRO A 312 2.40 -7.21 12.02
N ALA A 313 1.21 -7.80 12.18
CA ALA A 313 0.96 -9.08 12.85
C ALA A 313 1.91 -10.23 12.43
N ARG A 314 2.42 -10.20 11.20
CA ARG A 314 3.36 -11.18 10.65
C ARG A 314 4.36 -10.51 9.72
N PRO A 315 5.56 -11.08 9.51
CA PRO A 315 6.51 -10.55 8.53
C PRO A 315 5.87 -10.48 7.14
N ILE A 316 6.07 -9.35 6.47
CA ILE A 316 5.62 -9.12 5.10
C ILE A 316 6.71 -9.63 4.17
N LEU A 317 6.32 -10.48 3.21
CA LEU A 317 7.20 -10.97 2.17
C LEU A 317 6.80 -10.29 0.84
N PRO A 318 7.64 -9.39 0.29
CA PRO A 318 7.37 -8.73 -0.98
C PRO A 318 7.11 -9.73 -2.12
N PRO A 319 6.31 -9.35 -3.14
CA PRO A 319 5.98 -10.24 -4.26
C PRO A 319 7.19 -10.87 -4.94
N GLY A 320 8.30 -10.12 -5.09
CA GLY A 320 9.54 -10.67 -5.63
C GLY A 320 10.16 -11.75 -4.79
N GLN A 321 10.37 -11.45 -3.50
CA GLN A 321 10.89 -12.44 -2.55
C GLN A 321 10.03 -13.71 -2.51
N ALA A 322 8.71 -13.57 -2.51
CA ALA A 322 7.77 -14.69 -2.59
C ALA A 322 8.02 -15.57 -3.82
N ARG A 323 8.12 -14.96 -5.01
CA ARG A 323 8.38 -15.67 -6.27
C ARG A 323 9.77 -16.32 -6.28
N ARG A 324 10.81 -15.70 -5.70
CA ARG A 324 12.16 -16.32 -5.59
C ARG A 324 12.13 -17.59 -4.76
N HIS A 325 11.61 -17.50 -3.55
CA HIS A 325 11.52 -18.65 -2.66
C HIS A 325 10.63 -19.75 -3.27
N ALA A 326 9.56 -19.38 -3.98
CA ALA A 326 8.75 -20.34 -4.71
C ALA A 326 9.53 -21.04 -5.82
N LYS A 327 10.27 -20.31 -6.67
CA LYS A 327 11.11 -20.91 -7.72
C LYS A 327 12.11 -21.91 -7.12
N GLN A 328 12.76 -21.54 -6.03
CA GLN A 328 13.72 -22.41 -5.33
C GLN A 328 13.06 -23.66 -4.71
N ALA A 329 11.80 -23.55 -4.28
CA ALA A 329 11.05 -24.63 -3.63
C ALA A 329 10.18 -25.47 -4.58
N GLY A 330 10.22 -25.22 -5.90
CA GLY A 330 9.41 -25.95 -6.89
C GLY A 330 7.98 -25.44 -7.07
N GLY A 331 7.73 -24.15 -6.82
CA GLY A 331 6.51 -23.43 -7.15
C GLY A 331 5.80 -22.78 -5.95
N MET A 332 4.86 -21.85 -6.23
CA MET A 332 4.15 -21.09 -5.20
C MET A 332 3.30 -21.96 -4.25
N ARG A 333 2.93 -23.18 -4.65
CA ARG A 333 2.15 -24.11 -3.82
C ARG A 333 2.82 -24.47 -2.49
N GLN A 334 4.12 -24.20 -2.36
CA GLN A 334 4.91 -24.41 -1.16
C GLN A 334 4.61 -23.42 -0.03
N PHE A 335 3.82 -22.38 -0.33
CA PHE A 335 3.34 -21.38 0.62
C PHE A 335 1.90 -21.65 1.09
N LEU A 336 1.22 -22.65 0.53
CA LEU A 336 -0.17 -22.92 0.92
C LEU A 336 -0.24 -23.56 2.31
N LEU A 337 -1.13 -23.03 3.14
CA LEU A 337 -1.59 -23.66 4.39
C LEU A 337 -2.22 -25.02 4.03
N ARG A 338 -1.49 -26.11 4.29
CA ARG A 338 -2.08 -27.43 4.49
C ARG A 338 -2.12 -27.72 5.97
#